data_AF-G0UAJ0-F1
#
_entry.id   AF-G0UAJ0-F1
#
_cell.length_a   1.000
_cell.length_b   1.000
_cell.length_c   1.000
_cell.angle_alpha   90.00
_cell.angle_beta   90.00
_cell.angle_gamma   90.00
#
_symmetry.space_group_name_H-M   'P 1'
#
loop_
_entity.id
_entity.type
_entity.pdbx_description
1 polymer ?
#
loop_
_entity_poly.entity_id
_entity_poly.type
_entity_poly.pdbx_seq_one_letter_code
_entity_poly.pdbx_strand_id
1 'polypeptide(L)'
;MRRALSYFLRRFEPDLVRPSRGSSLRLKSCSPADELQRRVGRLVGSGDAVGAVTEVSASLDQCVYSMKAFASALFLCERTKNEAIGMELVRKVLVSGVVKSWDDESVLAVVLRLQCTVGDVPAAMQMFSYMVSHRLLRLRSASTFLTFWCRRRDRRMVFAVYDEALRHGIEFGPLEYLELGRACVAVGEPVETLHRLLRDMREHLMGISDEMAREVVCPWAENSGLCVTAFETPHSDPTLHPGTCGSCGQVLGGHRFTAEQKSRLISDVVKVAMSAQRGKSPRMRLAFESWQRFVSTQGHRIDVLIDGANLGYYGLSSWYEIAKRELLLKRGRRDSDILPEDTAWSKRRAVDVSVNFQLIELAVQEARRRGMQP
;
A
#
# COMPACT_ATOMS: atom_id res chain seq x y z
N MET A 1 -2.95 7.52 -40.15
CA MET A 1 -2.93 8.38 -38.94
C MET A 1 -1.91 7.94 -37.87
N ARG A 2 -0.76 7.35 -38.28
CA ARG A 2 0.38 6.97 -37.42
C ARG A 2 1.56 7.95 -37.52
N ARG A 3 1.33 9.19 -37.98
CA ARG A 3 2.39 10.14 -38.36
C ARG A 3 2.45 11.45 -37.56
N ALA A 4 1.49 11.72 -36.67
CA ALA A 4 1.44 13.01 -35.97
C ALA A 4 2.27 13.08 -34.66
N LEU A 5 2.71 11.94 -34.11
CA LEU A 5 3.49 11.89 -32.86
C LEU A 5 4.97 11.49 -33.03
N SER A 6 5.39 11.04 -34.22
CA SER A 6 6.79 10.63 -34.45
C SER A 6 7.70 11.74 -35.00
N TYR A 7 7.21 12.97 -35.14
CA TYR A 7 7.95 14.06 -35.81
C TYR A 7 8.42 15.20 -34.87
N PHE A 8 8.11 15.17 -33.57
CA PHE A 8 8.33 16.32 -32.68
C PHE A 8 9.46 16.19 -31.65
N LEU A 9 10.26 15.12 -31.67
CA LEU A 9 11.33 14.90 -30.67
C LEU A 9 12.69 14.62 -31.31
N ARG A 10 13.23 15.55 -32.11
CA ARG A 10 14.66 15.59 -32.44
C ARG A 10 15.23 17.01 -32.35
N ARG A 11 16.37 17.08 -31.65
CA ARG A 11 17.30 18.20 -31.41
C ARG A 11 16.81 19.26 -30.43
N PHE A 12 17.58 19.48 -29.35
CA PHE A 12 18.45 20.65 -29.18
C PHE A 12 19.33 20.43 -27.93
N GLU A 13 20.66 20.49 -28.12
CA GLU A 13 21.64 20.61 -27.04
C GLU A 13 21.58 22.03 -26.46
N PRO A 14 21.79 22.23 -25.14
CA PRO A 14 21.86 23.57 -24.58
C PRO A 14 23.32 24.04 -24.47
N ASP A 15 23.62 25.16 -25.13
CA ASP A 15 24.83 25.95 -24.87
C ASP A 15 24.74 26.62 -23.49
N LEU A 16 25.78 26.40 -22.70
CA LEU A 16 26.01 26.98 -21.38
C LEU A 16 26.37 28.47 -21.50
N VAL A 17 25.52 29.35 -20.98
CA VAL A 17 25.91 30.72 -20.64
C VAL A 17 25.51 31.02 -19.20
N ARG A 18 26.52 31.26 -18.34
CA ARG A 18 26.36 31.82 -16.99
C ARG A 18 26.17 33.34 -17.08
N PRO A 19 25.41 33.92 -16.13
CA PRO A 19 25.94 35.11 -15.48
C PRO A 19 25.82 35.11 -13.95
N SER A 20 26.55 36.09 -13.43
CA SER A 20 27.11 36.29 -12.11
C SER A 20 26.13 36.72 -11.01
N ARG A 21 26.60 36.47 -9.78
CA ARG A 21 26.02 36.85 -8.50
C ARG A 21 25.78 38.37 -8.39
N GLY A 22 24.58 38.73 -7.95
CA GLY A 22 24.26 40.02 -7.32
C GLY A 22 23.27 39.77 -6.19
N SER A 23 23.70 40.00 -4.96
CA SER A 23 22.92 39.84 -3.74
C SER A 23 22.03 41.05 -3.50
N SER A 24 20.70 40.86 -3.51
CA SER A 24 19.75 41.82 -2.94
C SER A 24 18.69 41.08 -2.11
N LEU A 25 18.22 41.78 -1.08
CA LEU A 25 17.39 41.32 0.03
C LEU A 25 16.09 40.64 -0.44
N ARG A 26 15.88 39.38 -0.03
CA ARG A 26 14.76 38.53 -0.44
C ARG A 26 13.46 38.89 0.30
N LEU A 27 12.66 39.81 -0.25
CA LEU A 27 11.22 39.53 -0.29
C LEU A 27 11.09 38.26 -1.15
N LYS A 28 10.51 37.18 -0.62
CA LYS A 28 10.23 35.98 -1.43
C LYS A 28 9.23 36.39 -2.50
N SER A 29 9.72 36.80 -3.67
CA SER A 29 8.93 36.91 -4.88
C SER A 29 8.30 35.54 -5.10
N CYS A 30 6.99 35.43 -4.83
CA CYS A 30 6.26 34.22 -5.15
C CYS A 30 6.29 34.07 -6.67
N SER A 31 6.69 32.90 -7.14
CA SER A 31 6.69 32.67 -8.58
C SER A 31 5.26 32.75 -9.11
N PRO A 32 5.06 33.12 -10.39
CA PRO A 32 3.72 33.10 -11.00
C PRO A 32 3.00 31.74 -10.83
N ALA A 33 3.75 30.64 -10.80
CA ALA A 33 3.24 29.30 -10.55
C ALA A 33 2.76 29.08 -9.09
N ASP A 34 3.46 29.65 -8.11
CA ASP A 34 3.05 29.62 -6.69
C ASP A 34 1.80 30.47 -6.46
N GLU A 35 1.70 31.61 -7.14
CA GLU A 35 0.49 32.43 -7.09
C GLU A 35 -0.70 31.70 -7.69
N LEU A 36 -0.55 31.11 -8.89
CA LEU A 36 -1.59 30.28 -9.50
C LEU A 36 -2.04 29.17 -8.54
N GLN A 37 -1.09 28.48 -7.90
CA GLN A 37 -1.41 27.44 -6.92
C GLN A 37 -2.22 28.00 -5.74
N ARG A 38 -1.90 29.19 -5.23
CA ARG A 38 -2.67 29.83 -4.15
C ARG A 38 -4.09 30.18 -4.58
N ARG A 39 -4.27 30.74 -5.78
CA ARG A 39 -5.60 31.11 -6.31
C ARG A 39 -6.47 29.89 -6.51
N VAL A 40 -5.95 28.85 -7.17
CA VAL A 40 -6.64 27.57 -7.32
C VAL A 40 -6.91 26.92 -5.98
N GLY A 41 -5.97 26.98 -5.03
CA GLY A 41 -6.16 26.47 -3.68
C GLY A 41 -7.35 27.08 -2.94
N ARG A 42 -7.61 28.39 -3.10
CA ARG A 42 -8.81 29.05 -2.55
C ARG A 42 -10.10 28.51 -3.16
N LEU A 43 -10.12 28.34 -4.48
CA LEU A 43 -11.28 27.81 -5.22
C LEU A 43 -11.56 26.34 -4.88
N VAL A 44 -10.50 25.55 -4.68
CA VAL A 44 -10.60 24.17 -4.18
C VAL A 44 -11.16 24.13 -2.76
N GLY A 45 -10.75 25.07 -1.91
CA GLY A 45 -11.29 25.24 -0.55
C GLY A 45 -12.78 25.56 -0.53
N SER A 46 -13.28 26.35 -1.50
CA SER A 46 -14.71 26.66 -1.63
C SER A 46 -15.50 25.65 -2.46
N GLY A 47 -14.85 24.63 -3.03
CA GLY A 47 -15.49 23.62 -3.86
C GLY A 47 -15.85 24.07 -5.29
N ASP A 48 -15.33 25.20 -5.76
CA ASP A 48 -15.65 25.77 -7.07
C ASP A 48 -14.79 25.14 -8.18
N ALA A 49 -15.30 24.04 -8.76
CA ALA A 49 -14.63 23.32 -9.84
C ALA A 49 -14.49 24.13 -11.13
N VAL A 50 -15.54 24.88 -11.51
CA VAL A 50 -15.57 25.67 -12.74
C VAL A 50 -14.58 26.82 -12.65
N GLY A 51 -14.58 27.53 -11.51
CA GLY A 51 -13.63 28.61 -11.25
C GLY A 51 -12.20 28.10 -11.26
N ALA A 52 -11.90 26.99 -10.58
CA ALA A 52 -10.56 26.43 -10.54
C ALA A 52 -10.04 26.06 -11.94
N VAL A 53 -10.88 25.46 -12.79
CA VAL A 53 -10.52 25.12 -14.16
C VAL A 53 -10.33 26.35 -15.04
N THR A 54 -11.18 27.36 -14.87
CA THR A 54 -11.08 28.64 -15.60
C THR A 54 -9.77 29.34 -15.26
N GLU A 55 -9.40 29.36 -13.98
CA GLU A 55 -8.16 29.97 -13.50
C GLU A 55 -6.91 29.29 -14.08
N VAL A 56 -6.87 27.96 -14.08
CA VAL A 56 -5.77 27.21 -14.72
C VAL A 56 -5.76 27.47 -16.23
N SER A 57 -6.93 27.45 -16.90
CA SER A 57 -7.00 27.70 -18.34
C SER A 57 -6.47 29.09 -18.72
N ALA A 58 -6.89 30.13 -18.01
CA ALA A 58 -6.43 31.51 -18.26
C ALA A 58 -4.92 31.68 -18.04
N SER A 59 -4.34 30.91 -17.11
CA SER A 59 -2.89 30.92 -16.88
C SER A 59 -2.08 30.30 -18.02
N LEU A 60 -2.66 29.34 -18.76
CA LEU A 60 -2.02 28.73 -19.93
C LEU A 60 -1.82 29.75 -21.06
N ASP A 61 -2.78 30.65 -21.26
CA ASP A 61 -2.68 31.74 -22.24
C ASP A 61 -1.51 32.69 -21.92
N GLN A 62 -1.11 32.76 -20.65
CA GLN A 62 0.04 33.53 -20.17
C GLN A 62 1.33 32.70 -20.08
N CYS A 63 1.34 31.47 -20.59
CA CYS A 63 2.45 30.51 -20.48
C CYS A 63 2.85 30.21 -19.02
N VAL A 64 1.94 30.37 -18.06
CA VAL A 64 2.15 30.05 -16.65
C VAL A 64 1.50 28.69 -16.35
N TYR A 65 2.28 27.76 -15.81
CA TYR A 65 1.79 26.43 -15.45
C TYR A 65 2.29 26.00 -14.08
N SER A 66 1.42 25.34 -13.33
CA SER A 66 1.75 24.68 -12.06
C SER A 66 1.10 23.30 -12.04
N MET A 67 1.92 22.25 -12.00
CA MET A 67 1.44 20.87 -11.90
C MET A 67 0.53 20.67 -10.68
N LYS A 68 0.84 21.32 -9.55
CA LYS A 68 0.04 21.26 -8.32
C LYS A 68 -1.32 21.92 -8.46
N ALA A 69 -1.38 23.08 -9.12
CA ALA A 69 -2.63 23.78 -9.37
C ALA A 69 -3.52 22.97 -10.33
N PHE A 70 -2.93 22.48 -11.41
CA PHE A 70 -3.60 21.61 -12.37
C PHE A 70 -4.15 20.33 -11.71
N ALA A 71 -3.30 19.61 -10.96
CA ALA A 71 -3.71 18.43 -10.21
C ALA A 71 -4.89 18.74 -9.26
N SER A 72 -4.80 19.82 -8.49
CA SER A 72 -5.84 20.20 -7.53
C SER A 72 -7.18 20.50 -8.22
N ALA A 73 -7.15 21.16 -9.39
CA ALA A 73 -8.34 21.40 -10.19
C ALA A 73 -8.95 20.08 -10.71
N LEU A 74 -8.13 19.15 -11.22
CA LEU A 74 -8.62 17.84 -11.69
C LEU A 74 -9.22 17.00 -10.56
N PHE A 75 -8.57 16.92 -9.40
CA PHE A 75 -9.11 16.23 -8.23
C PHE A 75 -10.44 16.85 -7.78
N LEU A 76 -10.58 18.17 -7.87
CA LEU A 76 -11.82 18.85 -7.57
C LEU A 76 -12.92 18.51 -8.58
N CYS A 77 -12.61 18.48 -9.87
CA CYS A 77 -13.54 18.04 -10.92
C CYS A 77 -14.03 16.61 -10.68
N GLU A 78 -13.13 15.68 -10.36
CA GLU A 78 -13.48 14.30 -10.01
C GLU A 78 -14.41 14.27 -8.78
N ARG A 79 -14.03 14.93 -7.69
CA ARG A 79 -14.83 14.96 -6.44
C ARG A 79 -16.22 15.56 -6.63
N THR A 80 -16.36 16.53 -7.52
CA THR A 80 -17.61 17.25 -7.77
C THR A 80 -18.41 16.70 -8.96
N LYS A 81 -17.99 15.57 -9.55
CA LYS A 81 -18.63 14.96 -10.73
C LYS A 81 -18.73 15.92 -11.92
N ASN A 82 -17.68 16.69 -12.14
CA ASN A 82 -17.49 17.63 -13.25
C ASN A 82 -16.43 17.11 -14.23
N GLU A 83 -16.50 15.83 -14.59
CA GLU A 83 -15.46 15.13 -15.34
C GLU A 83 -15.28 15.69 -16.76
N ALA A 84 -16.37 16.12 -17.42
CA ALA A 84 -16.30 16.74 -18.73
C ALA A 84 -15.48 18.05 -18.73
N ILE A 85 -15.65 18.88 -17.70
CA ILE A 85 -14.90 20.13 -17.53
C ILE A 85 -13.44 19.83 -17.22
N GLY A 86 -13.17 18.84 -16.36
CA GLY A 86 -11.82 18.36 -16.08
C GLY A 86 -11.12 17.87 -17.34
N MET A 87 -11.81 17.10 -18.19
CA MET A 87 -11.25 16.60 -19.45
C MET A 87 -10.97 17.72 -20.45
N GLU A 88 -11.79 18.76 -20.49
CA GLU A 88 -11.51 19.92 -21.33
C GLU A 88 -10.25 20.67 -20.86
N LEU A 89 -10.04 20.79 -19.54
CA LEU A 89 -8.78 21.32 -19.02
C LEU A 89 -7.58 20.48 -19.44
N VAL A 90 -7.67 19.15 -19.36
CA VAL A 90 -6.61 18.24 -19.83
C VAL A 90 -6.26 18.51 -21.29
N ARG A 91 -7.27 18.63 -22.17
CA ARG A 91 -7.04 18.93 -23.59
C ARG A 91 -6.33 20.27 -23.78
N LYS A 92 -6.77 21.33 -23.10
CA LYS A 92 -6.12 22.64 -23.16
C LYS A 92 -4.67 22.60 -22.71
N VAL A 93 -4.37 21.91 -21.61
CA VAL A 93 -2.99 21.76 -21.12
C VAL A 93 -2.14 21.03 -22.15
N LEU A 94 -2.64 19.95 -22.76
CA LEU A 94 -1.93 19.20 -23.79
C LEU A 94 -1.67 20.04 -25.05
N VAL A 95 -2.67 20.79 -25.53
CA VAL A 95 -2.56 21.64 -26.72
C VAL A 95 -1.64 22.83 -26.49
N SER A 96 -1.59 23.37 -25.26
CA SER A 96 -0.74 24.53 -24.96
C SER A 96 0.77 24.24 -25.12
N GLY A 97 1.19 22.98 -25.04
CA GLY A 97 2.60 22.59 -25.13
C GLY A 97 3.49 23.12 -23.98
N VAL A 98 2.90 23.77 -22.97
CA VAL A 98 3.62 24.34 -21.83
C VAL A 98 4.21 23.24 -20.93
N VAL A 99 3.55 22.07 -20.88
CA VAL A 99 4.02 20.90 -20.12
C VAL A 99 5.00 20.09 -20.96
N LYS A 100 6.29 20.17 -20.60
CA LYS A 100 7.36 19.47 -21.32
C LYS A 100 7.44 17.99 -21.00
N SER A 101 7.08 17.59 -19.78
CA SER A 101 7.11 16.21 -19.31
C SER A 101 5.94 15.91 -18.39
N TRP A 102 5.36 14.74 -18.57
CA TRP A 102 4.31 14.20 -17.71
C TRP A 102 4.90 13.05 -16.90
N ASP A 103 5.45 13.38 -15.74
CA ASP A 103 6.18 12.47 -14.85
C ASP A 103 5.48 12.26 -13.50
N ASP A 104 4.43 13.03 -13.19
CA ASP A 104 3.62 12.85 -11.99
C ASP A 104 2.55 11.76 -12.21
N GLU A 105 2.83 10.56 -11.70
CA GLU A 105 1.92 9.42 -11.75
C GLU A 105 0.55 9.73 -11.12
N SER A 106 0.49 10.54 -10.06
CA SER A 106 -0.77 10.83 -9.37
C SER A 106 -1.69 11.64 -10.26
N VAL A 107 -1.14 12.57 -11.04
CA VAL A 107 -1.88 13.36 -12.02
C VAL A 107 -2.35 12.49 -13.18
N LEU A 108 -1.47 11.64 -13.72
CA LEU A 108 -1.81 10.70 -14.80
C LEU A 108 -2.93 9.74 -14.38
N ALA A 109 -2.89 9.24 -13.14
CA ALA A 109 -3.93 8.40 -12.59
C ALA A 109 -5.30 9.10 -12.53
N VAL A 110 -5.34 10.39 -12.20
CA VAL A 110 -6.59 11.19 -12.22
C VAL A 110 -7.09 11.37 -13.64
N VAL A 111 -6.21 11.72 -14.58
CA VAL A 111 -6.60 11.88 -15.99
C VAL A 111 -7.17 10.58 -16.55
N LEU A 112 -6.53 9.44 -16.25
CA LEU A 112 -7.03 8.13 -16.63
C LEU A 112 -8.43 7.84 -16.05
N ARG A 113 -8.64 8.15 -14.76
CA ARG A 113 -9.97 8.01 -14.13
C ARG A 113 -11.03 8.86 -14.82
N LEU A 114 -10.73 10.14 -15.07
CA LEU A 114 -11.63 11.03 -15.78
C LEU A 114 -11.98 10.50 -17.19
N GLN A 115 -10.98 10.05 -17.96
CA GLN A 115 -11.17 9.45 -19.29
C GLN A 115 -12.05 8.20 -19.23
N CYS A 116 -11.84 7.33 -18.24
CA CYS A 116 -12.66 6.15 -18.02
C CYS A 116 -14.11 6.52 -17.65
N THR A 117 -14.31 7.52 -16.79
CA THR A 117 -15.65 7.97 -16.37
C THR A 117 -16.44 8.58 -17.53
N VAL A 118 -15.81 9.40 -18.37
CA VAL A 118 -16.48 9.99 -19.55
C VAL A 118 -16.60 9.00 -20.72
N GLY A 119 -15.97 7.82 -20.63
CA GLY A 119 -16.03 6.79 -21.67
C GLY A 119 -15.13 7.03 -22.89
N ASP A 120 -14.10 7.87 -22.78
CA ASP A 120 -13.14 8.15 -23.86
C ASP A 120 -12.12 7.02 -23.99
N VAL A 121 -12.54 5.94 -24.67
CA VAL A 121 -11.74 4.71 -24.85
C VAL A 121 -10.37 4.99 -25.48
N PRO A 122 -10.26 5.71 -26.62
CA PRO A 122 -8.96 5.95 -27.24
C PRO A 122 -7.99 6.70 -26.32
N ALA A 123 -8.47 7.74 -25.63
CA ALA A 123 -7.64 8.51 -24.73
C ALA A 123 -7.20 7.70 -23.50
N ALA A 124 -8.11 6.91 -22.92
CA ALA A 124 -7.80 6.03 -21.78
C ALA A 124 -6.77 4.96 -22.17
N MET A 125 -6.91 4.33 -23.34
CA MET A 125 -5.93 3.35 -23.85
C MET A 125 -4.56 3.98 -24.06
N GLN A 126 -4.50 5.20 -24.63
CA GLN A 126 -3.25 5.91 -24.85
C GLN A 126 -2.59 6.27 -23.53
N MET A 127 -3.36 6.76 -22.55
CA MET A 127 -2.88 7.12 -21.22
C MET A 127 -2.33 5.89 -20.49
N PHE A 128 -3.06 4.79 -20.46
CA PHE A 128 -2.59 3.54 -19.84
C PHE A 128 -1.30 3.05 -20.49
N SER A 129 -1.22 3.04 -21.83
CA SER A 129 -0.01 2.64 -22.57
C SER A 129 1.18 3.55 -22.28
N TYR A 130 0.95 4.85 -22.11
CA TYR A 130 1.97 5.81 -21.69
C TYR A 130 2.50 5.47 -20.29
N MET A 131 1.61 5.23 -19.32
CA MET A 131 2.01 4.86 -17.95
C MET A 131 2.80 3.56 -17.89
N VAL A 132 2.43 2.55 -18.69
CA VAL A 132 3.17 1.29 -18.85
C VAL A 132 4.58 1.54 -19.38
N SER A 133 4.69 2.21 -20.54
CA SER A 133 5.99 2.44 -21.21
C SER A 133 6.96 3.30 -20.38
N HIS A 134 6.44 4.19 -19.53
CA HIS A 134 7.26 5.07 -18.67
C HIS A 134 7.45 4.51 -17.25
N ARG A 135 7.00 3.27 -16.98
CA ARG A 135 7.08 2.62 -15.65
C ARG A 135 6.40 3.44 -14.54
N LEU A 136 5.31 4.12 -14.88
CA LEU A 136 4.46 4.88 -13.97
C LEU A 136 3.20 4.09 -13.58
N LEU A 137 3.03 2.85 -14.04
CA LEU A 137 1.86 2.06 -13.66
C LEU A 137 1.87 1.71 -12.17
N ARG A 138 0.74 1.95 -11.50
CA ARG A 138 0.48 1.62 -10.08
C ARG A 138 -0.89 0.98 -9.94
N LEU A 139 -1.15 0.34 -8.79
CA LEU A 139 -2.41 -0.33 -8.50
C LEU A 139 -3.64 0.54 -8.76
N ARG A 140 -3.64 1.81 -8.31
CA ARG A 140 -4.77 2.74 -8.53
C ARG A 140 -5.13 2.94 -10.01
N SER A 141 -4.13 2.96 -10.88
CA SER A 141 -4.29 3.19 -12.33
C SER A 141 -4.67 1.89 -13.05
N ALA A 142 -4.05 0.78 -12.66
CA ALA A 142 -4.41 -0.56 -13.14
C ALA A 142 -5.85 -0.94 -12.75
N SER A 143 -6.22 -0.77 -11.47
CA SER A 143 -7.55 -1.04 -10.93
C SER A 143 -8.63 -0.21 -11.62
N THR A 144 -8.38 1.09 -11.83
CA THR A 144 -9.28 1.98 -12.60
C THR A 144 -9.56 1.43 -13.98
N PHE A 145 -8.51 1.13 -14.74
CA PHE A 145 -8.64 0.72 -16.14
C PHE A 145 -9.19 -0.70 -16.27
N LEU A 146 -8.83 -1.59 -15.35
CA LEU A 146 -9.41 -2.93 -15.24
C LEU A 146 -10.93 -2.82 -15.02
N THR A 147 -11.36 -2.06 -14.02
CA THR A 147 -12.78 -1.84 -13.72
C THR A 147 -13.53 -1.26 -14.92
N PHE A 148 -12.92 -0.32 -15.64
CA PHE A 148 -13.49 0.24 -16.86
C PHE A 148 -13.79 -0.84 -17.91
N TRP A 149 -12.87 -1.76 -18.15
CA TRP A 149 -13.08 -2.86 -19.11
C TRP A 149 -13.98 -3.97 -18.57
N CYS A 150 -13.94 -4.27 -17.27
CA CYS A 150 -14.85 -5.21 -16.62
C CYS A 150 -16.31 -4.79 -16.81
N ARG A 151 -16.62 -3.51 -16.59
CA ARG A 151 -17.98 -2.96 -16.79
C ARG A 151 -18.43 -3.03 -18.26
N ARG A 152 -17.49 -2.88 -19.20
CA ARG A 152 -17.75 -2.99 -20.64
C ARG A 152 -17.80 -4.44 -21.12
N ARG A 153 -17.44 -5.41 -20.27
CA ARG A 153 -17.37 -6.85 -20.58
C ARG A 153 -16.47 -7.16 -21.77
N ASP A 154 -15.43 -6.36 -21.99
CA ASP A 154 -14.44 -6.62 -23.04
C ASP A 154 -13.41 -7.62 -22.51
N ARG A 155 -13.70 -8.91 -22.69
CA ARG A 155 -12.84 -10.02 -22.27
C ARG A 155 -11.37 -9.80 -22.63
N ARG A 156 -11.10 -9.42 -23.88
CA ARG A 156 -9.72 -9.29 -24.38
C ARG A 156 -8.98 -8.20 -23.61
N MET A 157 -9.63 -7.05 -23.42
CA MET A 157 -9.00 -5.93 -22.72
C MET A 157 -8.89 -6.17 -21.22
N VAL A 158 -9.87 -6.81 -20.59
CA VAL A 158 -9.82 -7.19 -19.16
C VAL A 158 -8.56 -8.01 -18.88
N PHE A 159 -8.34 -9.11 -19.62
CA PHE A 159 -7.15 -9.95 -19.41
C PHE A 159 -5.85 -9.26 -19.84
N ALA A 160 -5.86 -8.44 -20.91
CA ALA A 160 -4.68 -7.68 -21.30
C ALA A 160 -4.22 -6.72 -20.19
N VAL A 161 -5.16 -6.05 -19.52
CA VAL A 161 -4.85 -5.14 -18.39
C VAL A 161 -4.40 -5.92 -17.16
N TYR A 162 -5.07 -7.04 -16.86
CA TYR A 162 -4.69 -7.94 -15.76
C TYR A 162 -3.25 -8.45 -15.92
N ASP A 163 -2.93 -9.03 -17.09
CA ASP A 163 -1.60 -9.57 -17.38
C ASP A 163 -0.51 -8.49 -17.40
N GLU A 164 -0.82 -7.28 -17.88
CA GLU A 164 0.10 -6.14 -17.84
C GLU A 164 0.40 -5.71 -16.40
N ALA A 165 -0.62 -5.62 -15.55
CA ALA A 165 -0.44 -5.28 -14.15
C ALA A 165 0.46 -6.31 -13.43
N LEU A 166 0.22 -7.61 -13.65
CA LEU A 166 1.06 -8.68 -13.09
C LEU A 166 2.51 -8.59 -13.60
N ARG A 167 2.72 -8.33 -14.89
CA ARG A 167 4.08 -8.12 -15.46
C ARG A 167 4.81 -6.94 -14.82
N HIS A 168 4.08 -5.95 -14.33
CA HIS A 168 4.62 -4.81 -13.59
C HIS A 168 4.75 -5.06 -12.07
N GLY A 169 4.48 -6.28 -11.59
CA GLY A 169 4.53 -6.62 -10.16
C GLY A 169 3.44 -5.93 -9.34
N ILE A 170 2.30 -5.61 -9.96
CA ILE A 170 1.15 -5.03 -9.28
C ILE A 170 0.27 -6.17 -8.77
N GLU A 171 0.15 -6.26 -7.46
CA GLU A 171 -0.73 -7.22 -6.79
C GLU A 171 -2.12 -6.62 -6.64
N PHE A 172 -3.14 -7.34 -7.13
CA PHE A 172 -4.54 -6.95 -7.01
C PHE A 172 -5.13 -7.33 -5.65
N GLY A 173 -6.05 -6.50 -5.15
CA GLY A 173 -6.76 -6.75 -3.90
C GLY A 173 -8.09 -7.46 -4.12
N PRO A 174 -8.83 -7.71 -3.02
CA PRO A 174 -10.13 -8.39 -3.07
C PRO A 174 -11.14 -7.71 -4.01
N LEU A 175 -11.16 -6.38 -4.05
CA LEU A 175 -12.11 -5.61 -4.85
C LEU A 175 -11.86 -5.79 -6.35
N GLU A 176 -10.60 -5.75 -6.79
CA GLU A 176 -10.27 -5.96 -8.20
C GLU A 176 -10.57 -7.38 -8.66
N TYR A 177 -10.30 -8.38 -7.82
CA TYR A 177 -10.67 -9.78 -8.10
C TYR A 177 -12.17 -9.99 -8.17
N LEU A 178 -12.95 -9.30 -7.32
CA LEU A 178 -14.41 -9.34 -7.38
C LEU A 178 -14.94 -8.78 -8.71
N GLU A 179 -14.45 -7.61 -9.13
CA GLU A 179 -14.86 -6.99 -10.40
C GLU A 179 -14.42 -7.83 -11.62
N LEU A 180 -13.20 -8.35 -11.61
CA LEU A 180 -12.70 -9.28 -12.62
C LEU A 180 -13.56 -10.54 -12.67
N GLY A 181 -13.89 -11.11 -11.51
CA GLY A 181 -14.72 -12.29 -11.37
C GLY A 181 -16.12 -12.08 -11.95
N ARG A 182 -16.79 -10.99 -11.56
CA ARG A 182 -18.11 -10.61 -12.10
C ARG A 182 -18.08 -10.48 -13.63
N ALA A 183 -17.04 -9.85 -14.18
CA ALA A 183 -16.89 -9.72 -15.62
C ALA A 183 -16.74 -11.09 -16.30
N CYS A 184 -15.95 -11.99 -15.72
CA CYS A 184 -15.74 -13.34 -16.26
C CYS A 184 -17.01 -14.20 -16.22
N VAL A 185 -17.78 -14.14 -15.14
CA VAL A 185 -19.11 -14.79 -15.05
C VAL A 185 -20.02 -14.25 -16.16
N ALA A 186 -20.05 -12.94 -16.35
CA ALA A 186 -20.93 -12.28 -17.31
C ALA A 186 -20.60 -12.60 -18.78
N VAL A 187 -19.34 -12.91 -19.10
CA VAL A 187 -18.92 -13.30 -20.46
C VAL A 187 -18.86 -14.82 -20.66
N GLY A 188 -19.16 -15.61 -19.62
CA GLY A 188 -19.14 -17.07 -19.69
C GLY A 188 -17.73 -17.64 -19.85
N GLU A 189 -16.74 -17.12 -19.11
CA GLU A 189 -15.40 -17.73 -19.10
C GLU A 189 -15.47 -19.20 -18.65
N PRO A 190 -14.57 -20.06 -19.17
CA PRO A 190 -14.51 -21.46 -18.75
C PRO A 190 -13.97 -21.61 -17.33
N VAL A 191 -14.29 -22.74 -16.67
CA VAL A 191 -13.91 -23.01 -15.27
C VAL A 191 -12.40 -23.04 -15.04
N GLU A 192 -11.61 -23.39 -16.06
CA GLU A 192 -10.14 -23.36 -16.01
C GLU A 192 -9.61 -21.95 -15.75
N THR A 193 -10.32 -20.92 -16.22
CA THR A 193 -10.01 -19.52 -15.93
C THR A 193 -10.28 -19.19 -14.46
N LEU A 194 -11.40 -19.66 -13.90
CA LEU A 194 -11.69 -19.52 -12.47
C LEU A 194 -10.60 -20.19 -11.63
N HIS A 195 -10.23 -21.43 -11.95
CA HIS A 195 -9.19 -22.16 -11.22
C HIS A 195 -7.84 -21.42 -11.22
N ARG A 196 -7.44 -20.88 -12.38
CA ARG A 196 -6.23 -20.06 -12.50
C ARG A 196 -6.31 -18.80 -11.64
N LEU A 197 -7.41 -18.05 -11.71
CA LEU A 197 -7.59 -16.84 -10.91
C LEU A 197 -7.57 -17.14 -9.40
N LEU A 198 -8.25 -18.20 -8.95
CA LEU A 198 -8.25 -18.61 -7.55
C LEU A 198 -6.85 -19.00 -7.06
N ARG A 199 -6.07 -19.67 -7.92
CA ARG A 199 -4.67 -20.00 -7.62
C ARG A 199 -3.82 -18.74 -7.48
N ASP A 200 -4.00 -17.78 -8.38
CA ASP A 200 -3.26 -16.52 -8.34
C ASP A 200 -3.68 -15.68 -7.11
N MET A 201 -4.98 -15.66 -6.78
CA MET A 201 -5.51 -15.04 -5.55
C MET A 201 -4.92 -15.66 -4.28
N ARG A 202 -4.73 -16.98 -4.23
CA ARG A 202 -4.21 -17.69 -3.04
C ARG A 202 -2.84 -17.19 -2.58
N GLU A 203 -2.02 -16.70 -3.51
CA GLU A 203 -0.69 -16.19 -3.18
C GLU A 203 -0.74 -14.78 -2.55
N HIS A 204 -1.86 -14.06 -2.70
CA HIS A 204 -1.99 -12.65 -2.31
C HIS A 204 -3.13 -12.37 -1.32
N LEU A 205 -4.11 -13.28 -1.20
CA LEU A 205 -5.30 -13.13 -0.37
C LEU A 205 -5.38 -14.25 0.67
N MET A 206 -5.70 -13.89 1.91
CA MET A 206 -5.89 -14.83 3.02
C MET A 206 -7.27 -15.52 3.00
N GLY A 207 -8.19 -15.01 2.18
CA GLY A 207 -9.55 -15.52 2.05
C GLY A 207 -10.35 -14.70 1.04
N ILE A 208 -11.58 -15.13 0.78
CA ILE A 208 -12.54 -14.43 -0.07
C ILE A 208 -13.72 -13.94 0.78
N SER A 209 -14.38 -12.87 0.35
CA SER A 209 -15.61 -12.40 0.97
C SER A 209 -16.80 -13.28 0.58
N ASP A 210 -17.86 -13.25 1.38
CA ASP A 210 -19.14 -13.88 1.04
C ASP A 210 -19.71 -13.36 -0.30
N GLU A 211 -19.46 -12.08 -0.60
CA GLU A 211 -19.82 -11.45 -1.88
C GLU A 211 -19.10 -12.12 -3.06
N MET A 212 -17.78 -12.37 -2.95
CA MET A 212 -17.01 -13.09 -3.97
C MET A 212 -17.50 -14.53 -4.14
N ALA A 213 -17.82 -15.21 -3.04
CA ALA A 213 -18.38 -16.55 -3.10
C ALA A 213 -19.72 -16.57 -3.86
N ARG A 214 -20.66 -15.72 -3.43
CA ARG A 214 -22.03 -15.67 -3.95
C ARG A 214 -22.12 -15.15 -5.38
N GLU A 215 -21.32 -14.17 -5.76
CA GLU A 215 -21.47 -13.46 -7.03
C GLU A 215 -20.48 -13.90 -8.11
N VAL A 216 -19.40 -14.57 -7.71
CA VAL A 216 -18.37 -15.04 -8.62
C VAL A 216 -18.22 -16.55 -8.55
N VAL A 217 -17.80 -17.10 -7.41
CA VAL A 217 -17.43 -18.52 -7.34
C VAL A 217 -18.61 -19.44 -7.66
N CYS A 218 -19.75 -19.27 -6.96
CA CYS A 218 -20.91 -20.13 -7.18
C CYS A 218 -21.50 -19.98 -8.59
N PRO A 219 -21.82 -18.77 -9.08
CA PRO A 219 -22.41 -18.61 -10.41
C PRO A 219 -21.49 -19.10 -11.53
N TRP A 220 -20.17 -18.94 -11.39
CA TRP A 220 -19.22 -19.41 -12.39
C TRP A 220 -19.13 -20.94 -12.43
N ALA A 221 -19.13 -21.59 -11.26
CA ALA A 221 -19.16 -23.04 -11.15
C ALA A 221 -20.46 -23.61 -11.76
N GLU A 222 -21.61 -23.02 -11.44
CA GLU A 222 -22.92 -23.40 -11.99
C GLU A 222 -22.97 -23.24 -13.52
N ASN A 223 -22.48 -22.12 -14.06
CA ASN A 223 -22.36 -21.89 -15.50
C ASN A 223 -21.48 -22.94 -16.21
N SER A 224 -20.58 -23.59 -15.45
CA SER A 224 -19.70 -24.65 -15.95
C SER A 224 -20.28 -26.05 -15.74
N GLY A 225 -21.55 -26.17 -15.32
CA GLY A 225 -22.22 -27.44 -15.06
C GLY A 225 -21.85 -28.10 -13.73
N LEU A 226 -21.20 -27.39 -12.83
CA LEU A 226 -20.91 -27.88 -11.48
C LEU A 226 -22.11 -27.57 -10.55
N CYS A 227 -22.50 -28.55 -9.73
CA CYS A 227 -23.51 -28.33 -8.69
C CYS A 227 -22.83 -27.83 -7.42
N VAL A 228 -23.16 -26.61 -6.99
CA VAL A 228 -22.68 -26.05 -5.72
C VAL A 228 -23.71 -26.34 -4.64
N THR A 229 -23.44 -27.34 -3.80
CA THR A 229 -24.38 -27.79 -2.76
C THR A 229 -24.33 -26.95 -1.49
N ALA A 230 -23.14 -26.46 -1.13
CA ALA A 230 -22.92 -25.57 0.01
C ALA A 230 -21.61 -24.80 -0.16
N PHE A 231 -21.57 -23.56 0.34
CA PHE A 231 -20.34 -22.80 0.56
C PHE A 231 -20.22 -22.55 2.06
N GLU A 232 -19.31 -23.28 2.71
CA GLU A 232 -19.07 -23.16 4.14
C GLU A 232 -17.66 -22.59 4.36
N THR A 233 -17.58 -21.46 5.06
CA THR A 233 -16.31 -21.06 5.69
C THR A 233 -16.06 -21.99 6.88
N PRO A 234 -14.78 -22.31 7.22
CA PRO A 234 -14.49 -23.20 8.33
C PRO A 234 -15.17 -22.69 9.61
N HIS A 235 -16.28 -23.32 9.98
CA HIS A 235 -16.96 -23.01 11.22
C HIS A 235 -16.13 -23.57 12.37
N SER A 236 -16.00 -22.77 13.42
CA SER A 236 -15.48 -23.21 14.70
C SER A 236 -16.54 -24.06 15.40
N ASP A 237 -16.88 -25.22 14.83
CA ASP A 237 -17.54 -26.25 15.59
C ASP A 237 -16.57 -26.70 16.70
N PRO A 238 -16.87 -26.42 17.98
CA PRO A 238 -15.97 -26.75 19.08
C PRO A 238 -15.84 -28.27 19.28
N THR A 239 -16.69 -29.07 18.63
CA THR A 239 -16.64 -30.53 18.67
C THR A 239 -15.69 -31.13 17.63
N LEU A 240 -15.27 -30.34 16.62
CA LEU A 240 -14.32 -30.75 15.60
C LEU A 240 -12.90 -30.30 15.95
N HIS A 241 -11.90 -31.08 15.50
CA HIS A 241 -10.51 -30.67 15.61
C HIS A 241 -10.28 -29.35 14.84
N PRO A 242 -9.56 -28.36 15.39
CA PRO A 242 -9.30 -27.10 14.70
C PRO A 242 -8.70 -27.32 13.31
N GLY A 243 -9.24 -26.63 12.31
CA GLY A 243 -8.83 -26.78 10.91
C GLY A 243 -9.51 -27.94 10.17
N THR A 244 -10.57 -28.54 10.71
CA THR A 244 -11.38 -29.55 10.00
C THR A 244 -12.53 -28.89 9.24
N CYS A 245 -12.77 -29.30 7.99
CA CYS A 245 -13.93 -28.85 7.22
C CYS A 245 -15.21 -29.50 7.76
N GLY A 246 -16.22 -28.68 8.10
CA GLY A 246 -17.52 -29.15 8.62
C GLY A 246 -18.32 -29.99 7.62
N SER A 247 -18.20 -29.70 6.33
CA SER A 247 -18.92 -30.42 5.27
C SER A 247 -18.32 -31.79 4.93
N CYS A 248 -17.00 -31.87 4.71
CA CYS A 248 -16.35 -33.09 4.22
C CYS A 248 -15.44 -33.80 5.23
N GLY A 249 -15.28 -33.26 6.44
CA GLY A 249 -14.45 -33.83 7.51
C GLY A 249 -12.94 -33.82 7.24
N GLN A 250 -12.49 -33.20 6.14
CA GLN A 250 -11.06 -33.14 5.80
C GLN A 250 -10.31 -32.11 6.66
N VAL A 251 -9.09 -32.45 7.07
CA VAL A 251 -8.20 -31.53 7.78
C VAL A 251 -7.51 -30.62 6.76
N LEU A 252 -7.70 -29.31 6.93
CA LEU A 252 -7.09 -28.28 6.09
C LEU A 252 -5.58 -28.23 6.33
N GLY A 253 -4.83 -28.22 5.23
CA GLY A 253 -3.38 -28.02 5.29
C GLY A 253 -3.04 -26.59 5.70
N GLY A 254 -2.08 -26.43 6.61
CA GLY A 254 -1.51 -25.12 6.91
C GLY A 254 -0.61 -24.61 5.78
N HIS A 255 -0.55 -23.30 5.59
CA HIS A 255 0.37 -22.67 4.65
C HIS A 255 1.77 -22.60 5.24
N ARG A 256 2.70 -23.39 4.69
CA ARG A 256 4.12 -23.30 5.03
C ARG A 256 4.80 -22.33 4.07
N PHE A 257 5.62 -21.41 4.59
CA PHE A 257 6.50 -20.62 3.75
C PHE A 257 7.37 -21.53 2.88
N THR A 258 7.45 -21.23 1.59
CA THR A 258 8.39 -21.88 0.67
C THR A 258 9.84 -21.55 1.07
N ALA A 259 10.80 -22.36 0.60
CA ALA A 259 12.22 -22.09 0.85
C ALA A 259 12.63 -20.69 0.36
N GLU A 260 12.14 -20.30 -0.82
CA GLU A 260 12.39 -18.97 -1.39
C GLU A 260 11.79 -17.85 -0.53
N GLN A 261 10.53 -17.98 -0.08
CA GLN A 261 9.90 -17.01 0.81
C GLN A 261 10.68 -16.87 2.12
N LYS A 262 11.11 -17.98 2.73
CA LYS A 262 11.94 -17.96 3.94
C LYS A 262 13.25 -17.23 3.70
N SER A 263 13.96 -17.55 2.62
CA SER A 263 15.24 -16.90 2.28
C SER A 263 15.08 -15.40 2.03
N ARG A 264 14.04 -14.98 1.31
CA ARG A 264 13.73 -13.56 1.10
C ARG A 264 13.43 -12.84 2.41
N LEU A 265 12.55 -13.41 3.24
CA LEU A 265 12.19 -12.83 4.54
C LEU A 265 13.42 -12.66 5.44
N ILE A 266 14.27 -13.69 5.53
CA ILE A 266 15.51 -13.63 6.31
C ILE A 266 16.44 -12.55 5.76
N SER A 267 16.62 -12.49 4.43
CA SER A 267 17.44 -11.46 3.78
C SER A 267 16.93 -10.05 4.10
N ASP A 268 15.62 -9.82 4.06
CA ASP A 268 15.02 -8.52 4.38
C ASP A 268 15.17 -8.16 5.85
N VAL A 269 14.98 -9.11 6.77
CA VAL A 269 15.21 -8.90 8.21
C VAL A 269 16.67 -8.54 8.48
N VAL A 270 17.63 -9.27 7.89
CA VAL A 270 19.06 -8.97 8.00
C VAL A 270 19.36 -7.60 7.41
N LYS A 271 18.79 -7.28 6.24
CA LYS A 271 18.95 -5.97 5.61
C LYS A 271 18.44 -4.87 6.53
N VAL A 272 17.26 -4.99 7.15
CA VAL A 272 16.73 -3.98 8.09
C VAL A 272 17.58 -3.87 9.35
N ALA A 273 18.02 -4.99 9.92
CA ALA A 273 18.89 -5.03 11.09
C ALA A 273 20.23 -4.32 10.81
N MET A 274 20.82 -4.57 9.64
CA MET A 274 22.13 -4.07 9.22
C MET A 274 22.09 -2.71 8.53
N SER A 275 20.94 -2.29 8.00
CA SER A 275 20.77 -1.01 7.33
C SER A 275 21.12 0.12 8.28
N ALA A 276 22.03 0.97 7.82
CA ALA A 276 22.48 2.17 8.51
C ALA A 276 21.35 3.20 8.57
N GLN A 277 20.38 2.99 9.46
CA GLN A 277 19.66 4.13 10.01
C GLN A 277 20.72 5.00 10.70
N ARG A 278 20.75 6.29 10.33
CA ARG A 278 21.67 7.31 10.85
C ARG A 278 21.82 7.13 12.37
N GLY A 279 22.99 6.65 12.81
CA GLY A 279 23.33 6.52 14.24
C GLY A 279 23.49 5.11 14.81
N LYS A 280 23.37 4.01 14.04
CA LYS A 280 23.69 2.68 14.60
C LYS A 280 25.19 2.52 14.88
N SER A 281 25.56 2.35 16.15
CA SER A 281 26.95 2.16 16.58
C SER A 281 27.54 0.84 16.07
N PRO A 282 28.87 0.77 15.80
CA PRO A 282 29.56 -0.47 15.45
C PRO A 282 29.27 -1.65 16.39
N ARG A 283 28.99 -1.35 17.67
CA ARG A 283 28.60 -2.31 18.69
C ARG A 283 27.32 -3.08 18.36
N MET A 284 26.30 -2.43 17.81
CA MET A 284 25.04 -3.11 17.45
C MET A 284 25.23 -4.08 16.29
N ARG A 285 26.09 -3.72 15.32
CA ARG A 285 26.44 -4.62 14.21
C ARG A 285 27.15 -5.86 14.72
N LEU A 286 28.18 -5.68 15.56
CA LEU A 286 28.90 -6.80 16.17
C LEU A 286 27.98 -7.69 17.02
N ALA A 287 27.04 -7.11 17.77
CA ALA A 287 26.06 -7.85 18.55
C ALA A 287 25.14 -8.69 17.65
N PHE A 288 24.65 -8.12 16.55
CA PHE A 288 23.80 -8.83 15.59
C PHE A 288 24.55 -9.97 14.88
N GLU A 289 25.78 -9.72 14.43
CA GLU A 289 26.63 -10.77 13.82
C GLU A 289 26.94 -11.90 14.82
N SER A 290 27.20 -11.56 16.09
CA SER A 290 27.39 -12.55 17.14
C SER A 290 26.13 -13.40 17.36
N TRP A 291 24.95 -12.77 17.36
CA TRP A 291 23.67 -13.48 17.45
C TRP A 291 23.44 -14.38 16.23
N GLN A 292 23.76 -13.94 15.02
CA GLN A 292 23.66 -14.78 13.82
C GLN A 292 24.55 -16.03 13.92
N ARG A 293 25.78 -15.91 14.42
CA ARG A 293 26.67 -17.07 14.66
C ARG A 293 26.10 -18.02 15.71
N PHE A 294 25.52 -17.48 16.78
CA PHE A 294 24.84 -18.29 17.79
C PHE A 294 23.67 -19.07 17.19
N VAL A 295 22.76 -18.42 16.46
CA VAL A 295 21.61 -19.08 15.83
C VAL A 295 22.06 -20.13 14.81
N SER A 296 23.12 -19.85 14.04
CA SER A 296 23.65 -20.80 13.05
C SER A 296 24.23 -22.06 13.71
N THR A 297 24.76 -21.97 14.92
CA THR A 297 25.40 -23.09 15.63
C THR A 297 24.47 -23.81 16.60
N GLN A 298 23.58 -23.09 17.28
CA GLN A 298 22.71 -23.61 18.35
C GLN A 298 21.23 -23.57 18.00
N GLY A 299 20.81 -22.84 16.96
CA GLY A 299 19.40 -22.61 16.65
C GLY A 299 18.60 -23.88 16.33
N HIS A 300 19.26 -24.94 15.86
CA HIS A 300 18.63 -26.25 15.64
C HIS A 300 18.16 -26.96 16.93
N ARG A 301 18.58 -26.45 18.10
CA ARG A 301 18.20 -26.94 19.44
C ARG A 301 17.13 -26.08 20.11
N ILE A 302 16.67 -25.02 19.45
CA ILE A 302 15.72 -24.07 20.01
C ILE A 302 14.35 -24.39 19.41
N ASP A 303 13.43 -24.87 20.25
CA ASP A 303 12.06 -25.18 19.85
C ASP A 303 11.16 -23.94 19.94
N VAL A 304 11.48 -23.00 20.83
CA VAL A 304 10.67 -21.81 21.09
C VAL A 304 11.56 -20.60 21.41
N LEU A 305 11.18 -19.42 20.90
CA LEU A 305 11.84 -18.15 21.23
C LEU A 305 10.88 -17.29 22.05
N ILE A 306 11.35 -16.81 23.21
CA ILE A 306 10.58 -15.96 24.11
C ILE A 306 11.01 -14.50 23.95
N ASP A 307 10.09 -13.63 23.53
CA ASP A 307 10.30 -12.18 23.57
C ASP A 307 10.18 -11.69 25.02
N GLY A 308 11.31 -11.69 25.72
CA GLY A 308 11.39 -11.34 27.13
C GLY A 308 10.94 -9.92 27.45
N ALA A 309 11.10 -8.96 26.53
CA ALA A 309 10.66 -7.59 26.75
C ALA A 309 9.13 -7.48 26.67
N ASN A 310 8.53 -8.07 25.65
CA ASN A 310 7.08 -8.08 25.49
C ASN A 310 6.41 -8.81 26.67
N LEU A 311 6.88 -10.01 27.00
CA LEU A 311 6.33 -10.78 28.11
C LEU A 311 6.58 -10.10 29.47
N GLY A 312 7.79 -9.61 29.69
CA GLY A 312 8.19 -8.98 30.95
C GLY A 312 7.51 -7.64 31.20
N TYR A 313 6.92 -7.00 30.17
CA TYR A 313 6.06 -5.83 30.29
C TYR A 313 4.57 -6.15 30.09
N TYR A 314 4.19 -7.43 30.00
CA TYR A 314 2.80 -7.81 29.92
C TYR A 314 2.04 -7.33 31.17
N GLY A 315 0.88 -6.72 30.96
CA GLY A 315 0.09 -6.12 32.04
C GLY A 315 0.77 -4.96 32.77
N LEU A 316 1.77 -4.28 32.16
CA LEU A 316 2.56 -3.22 32.81
C LEU A 316 1.71 -2.23 33.62
N SER A 317 0.55 -1.81 33.11
CA SER A 317 -0.35 -0.88 33.79
C SER A 317 -0.81 -1.36 35.18
N SER A 318 -0.88 -2.66 35.43
CA SER A 318 -1.35 -3.21 36.71
C SER A 318 -0.25 -3.34 37.77
N TRP A 319 1.03 -3.21 37.41
CA TRP A 319 2.14 -3.40 38.35
C TRP A 319 3.22 -2.31 38.27
N TYR A 320 3.16 -1.41 37.28
CA TYR A 320 4.13 -0.33 37.09
C TYR A 320 4.28 0.55 38.32
N GLU A 321 3.16 0.94 38.95
CA GLU A 321 3.18 1.82 40.13
C GLU A 321 4.04 1.24 41.25
N ILE A 322 3.86 -0.06 41.51
CA ILE A 322 4.61 -0.82 42.53
C ILE A 322 6.10 -0.85 42.16
N ALA A 323 6.42 -1.28 40.95
CA ALA A 323 7.81 -1.37 40.48
C ALA A 323 8.51 0.00 40.46
N LYS A 324 7.78 1.06 40.10
CA LYS A 324 8.29 2.43 40.07
C LYS A 324 8.55 2.96 41.47
N ARG A 325 7.64 2.71 42.42
CA ARG A 325 7.82 3.06 43.83
C ARG A 325 9.04 2.35 44.42
N GLU A 326 9.17 1.04 44.21
CA GLU A 326 10.34 0.27 44.67
C GLU A 326 11.65 0.80 44.10
N LEU A 327 11.67 1.18 42.81
CA LEU A 327 12.84 1.77 42.18
C LEU A 327 13.21 3.13 42.81
N LEU A 328 12.23 3.97 43.12
CA LEU A 328 12.46 5.26 43.77
C LEU A 328 13.00 5.08 45.20
N LEU A 329 12.45 4.14 45.96
CA LEU A 329 12.95 3.77 47.29
C LEU A 329 14.40 3.27 47.22
N LYS A 330 14.71 2.36 46.28
CA LYS A 330 16.09 1.86 46.05
C LYS A 330 17.08 2.96 45.65
N ARG A 331 16.60 4.06 45.06
CA ARG A 331 17.40 5.26 44.74
C ARG A 331 17.54 6.24 45.90
N GLY A 332 17.06 5.88 47.10
CA GLY A 332 17.22 6.66 48.32
C GLY A 332 16.12 7.69 48.57
N ARG A 333 15.00 7.66 47.82
CA ARG A 333 13.82 8.46 48.18
C ARG A 333 13.14 7.88 49.41
N ARG A 334 12.63 8.74 50.30
CA ARG A 334 11.80 8.32 51.42
C ARG A 334 10.37 8.08 50.92
N ASP A 335 9.70 7.06 51.46
CA ASP A 335 8.35 6.69 51.05
C ASP A 335 7.34 7.84 51.21
N SER A 336 7.48 8.64 52.29
CA SER A 336 6.65 9.82 52.55
C SER A 336 6.72 10.89 51.47
N ASP A 337 7.81 10.92 50.70
CA ASP A 337 8.02 11.96 49.70
C ASP A 337 7.52 11.51 48.32
N ILE A 338 7.24 10.21 48.10
CA ILE A 338 6.83 9.66 46.79
C ILE A 338 5.35 9.96 46.55
N LEU A 339 5.06 10.84 45.59
CA LEU A 339 3.71 11.21 45.22
C LEU A 339 3.13 10.25 44.17
N PRO A 340 1.80 10.09 44.08
CA PRO A 340 1.15 9.25 43.06
C PRO A 340 1.58 9.61 41.62
N GLU A 341 1.86 10.89 41.36
CA GLU A 341 2.33 11.39 40.07
C GLU A 341 3.75 10.88 39.72
N ASP A 342 4.61 10.64 40.71
CA ASP A 342 5.97 10.10 40.53
C ASP A 342 5.94 8.64 40.06
N THR A 343 4.84 7.94 40.32
CA THR A 343 4.64 6.52 40.03
C THR A 343 3.65 6.27 38.88
N ALA A 344 3.08 7.32 38.29
CA ALA A 344 2.13 7.21 37.19
C ALA A 344 2.83 6.90 35.86
N TRP A 345 2.36 5.87 35.15
CA TRP A 345 2.85 5.56 33.80
C TRP A 345 2.15 6.40 32.74
N SER A 346 2.92 6.90 31.77
CA SER A 346 2.40 7.58 30.57
C SER A 346 2.87 6.87 29.31
N LYS A 347 1.92 6.53 28.43
CA LYS A 347 2.19 5.93 27.11
C LYS A 347 3.09 6.78 26.20
N ARG A 348 3.29 8.06 26.53
CA ARG A 348 4.12 9.00 25.75
C ARG A 348 5.60 8.99 26.14
N ARG A 349 5.98 8.26 27.20
CA ARG A 349 7.36 8.18 27.69
C ARG A 349 7.89 6.76 27.61
N ALA A 350 9.22 6.63 27.50
CA ALA A 350 9.89 5.34 27.60
C ALA A 350 9.63 4.71 28.98
N VAL A 351 9.51 3.38 29.02
CA VAL A 351 9.39 2.63 30.26
C VAL A 351 10.71 2.75 31.02
N ASP A 352 10.64 3.15 32.29
CA ASP A 352 11.82 3.43 33.11
C ASP A 352 11.98 2.51 34.34
N VAL A 353 11.19 1.43 34.36
CA VAL A 353 11.30 0.29 35.28
C VAL A 353 11.82 -0.94 34.52
N SER A 354 12.50 -1.83 35.23
CA SER A 354 12.95 -3.11 34.67
C SER A 354 11.77 -4.00 34.27
N VAL A 355 11.99 -4.90 33.32
CA VAL A 355 11.04 -5.98 33.01
C VAL A 355 10.81 -6.87 34.24
N ASN A 356 9.65 -7.50 34.31
CA ASN A 356 9.37 -8.53 35.29
C ASN A 356 10.03 -9.86 34.88
N PHE A 357 11.21 -10.15 35.43
CA PHE A 357 11.95 -11.39 35.15
C PHE A 357 11.22 -12.66 35.61
N GLN A 358 10.37 -12.57 36.63
CA GLN A 358 9.61 -13.72 37.12
C GLN A 358 8.63 -14.23 36.04
N LEU A 359 8.01 -13.33 35.28
CA LEU A 359 7.15 -13.73 34.15
C LEU A 359 7.95 -14.46 33.06
N ILE A 360 9.17 -14.01 32.79
CA ILE A 360 10.06 -14.63 31.81
C ILE A 360 10.48 -16.02 32.29
N GLU A 361 10.87 -16.17 33.55
CA GLU A 361 11.23 -17.45 34.15
C GLU A 361 10.07 -18.44 34.13
N LEU A 362 8.85 -17.99 34.45
CA LEU A 362 7.66 -18.82 34.37
C LEU A 362 7.40 -19.33 32.95
N ALA A 363 7.59 -18.50 31.91
CA ALA A 363 7.45 -18.95 30.53
C ALA A 363 8.53 -19.97 30.13
N VAL A 364 9.78 -19.78 30.60
CA VAL A 364 10.86 -20.75 30.38
C VAL A 364 10.55 -22.09 31.07
N GLN A 365 10.06 -22.06 32.31
CA GLN A 365 9.66 -23.25 33.05
C GLN A 365 8.50 -23.97 32.37
N GLU A 366 7.50 -23.24 31.88
CA GLU A 366 6.36 -23.80 31.17
C GLU A 366 6.77 -24.43 29.83
N ALA A 367 7.66 -23.79 29.06
CA ALA A 367 8.21 -24.35 27.84
C ALA A 367 8.91 -25.70 28.12
N ARG A 368 9.78 -25.73 29.14
CA ARG A 368 10.47 -26.96 29.58
C ARG A 368 9.49 -28.03 30.06
N ARG A 369 8.43 -27.66 30.78
CA ARG A 369 7.38 -28.58 31.24
C ARG A 369 6.65 -29.25 30.06
N ARG A 370 6.53 -28.55 28.93
CA ARG A 370 5.99 -29.09 27.67
C ARG A 370 7.01 -29.87 26.84
N GLY A 371 8.22 -30.09 27.36
CA GLY A 371 9.29 -30.79 26.66
C GLY A 371 9.99 -29.96 25.58
N MET A 372 9.79 -28.64 25.56
CA MET A 372 10.43 -27.73 24.61
C MET A 372 11.76 -27.20 25.18
N GLN A 373 12.70 -26.89 24.29
CA GLN A 373 13.95 -26.21 24.58
C GLN A 373 13.83 -24.71 24.21
N PRO A 374 13.58 -23.83 25.21
CA PRO A 374 13.49 -22.38 24.99
C PRO A 374 14.86 -21.69 24.81
#